data_AF-A0A916SRI4-F1
#
_entry.id   AF-A0A916SRI4-F1
#
_cell.length_a   1.000
_cell.length_b   1.000
_cell.length_c   1.000
_cell.angle_alpha   90.00
_cell.angle_beta   90.00
_cell.angle_gamma   90.00
#
_symmetry.space_group_name_H-M   'P 1'
#
loop_
_entity.id
_entity.type
_entity.pdbx_description
1 polymer ?
#
loop_
_entity_poly.entity_id
_entity_poly.type
_entity_poly.pdbx_seq_one_letter_code
_entity_poly.pdbx_strand_id
1 'polypeptide(L)'
;MTMPAFTLDTIATIRQRRARQRLSFIAILVAILGLLFALTLSLGQSYTPPSQVLRVLMGENVPGAAFTVGQLRLPRAVMAVLAGLCFGLGGAAFQIMLRNPLASPDIIGISWGASAAAVFAIVVLSLKGPVVSVFAVAAGLSVALAVYALSSRNGVAGTRLILVGIGVSAMLESFIAYILTGAPAWNLQGAALAHRQRQWCATRPGATAASGAHPLRRRAPQPRP
;
A
#
# COMPACT_ATOMS: atom_id res chain seq x y z
N MET A 1 58.70 18.95 6.95
CA MET A 1 57.41 19.31 6.30
C MET A 1 56.36 19.51 7.40
N THR A 2 56.28 20.72 7.96
CA THR A 2 55.28 21.08 8.96
C THR A 2 54.04 21.62 8.23
N MET A 3 52.91 20.92 8.30
CA MET A 3 51.64 21.44 7.80
C MET A 3 51.32 22.75 8.56
N PRO A 4 51.04 23.87 7.87
CA PRO A 4 50.74 25.12 8.55
C PRO A 4 49.45 24.99 9.37
N ALA A 5 49.44 25.48 10.61
CA ALA A 5 48.30 25.39 11.53
C ALA A 5 46.96 25.87 10.91
N PHE A 6 47.04 26.85 10.01
CA PHE A 6 45.90 27.37 9.23
C PHE A 6 45.17 26.30 8.40
N THR A 7 45.88 25.28 7.90
CA THR A 7 45.27 24.21 7.10
C THR A 7 44.42 23.27 7.97
N LEU A 8 44.83 23.03 9.22
CA LEU A 8 44.07 22.19 10.16
C LEU A 8 42.77 22.86 10.59
N ASP A 9 42.79 24.16 10.89
CA ASP A 9 41.58 24.92 11.25
C ASP A 9 40.59 25.03 10.09
N THR A 10 41.09 25.20 8.86
CA THR A 10 40.26 25.23 7.65
C THR A 10 39.58 23.87 7.40
N ILE A 11 40.30 22.76 7.61
CA ILE A 11 39.70 21.42 7.48
C ILE A 11 38.68 21.15 8.59
N ALA A 12 38.95 21.58 9.83
CA ALA A 12 38.04 21.43 10.96
C ALA A 12 36.71 22.18 10.75
N THR A 13 36.77 23.43 10.27
CA THR A 13 35.57 24.26 10.01
C THR A 13 34.71 23.69 8.87
N ILE A 14 35.31 23.19 7.79
CA ILE A 14 34.58 22.53 6.68
C ILE A 14 33.87 21.26 7.18
N ARG A 15 34.53 20.43 7.99
CA ARG A 15 33.92 19.21 8.57
C ARG A 15 32.76 19.57 9.50
N GLN A 16 32.93 20.57 10.36
CA GLN A 16 31.88 21.03 11.26
C GLN A 16 30.66 21.60 10.50
N ARG A 17 30.89 22.38 9.43
CA ARG A 17 29.80 22.92 8.61
C ARG A 17 29.00 21.83 7.90
N ARG A 18 29.68 20.83 7.31
CA ARG A 18 29.02 19.67 6.69
C ARG A 18 28.27 18.82 7.72
N ALA A 19 28.84 18.62 8.91
CA ALA A 19 28.17 17.90 10.00
C ALA A 19 26.92 18.64 10.48
N ARG A 20 27.00 19.96 10.70
CA ARG A 20 25.84 20.79 11.06
C ARG A 20 24.76 20.76 9.98
N GLN A 21 25.12 20.90 8.70
CA GLN A 21 24.16 20.81 7.59
C GLN A 21 23.45 19.45 7.60
N ARG A 22 24.19 18.33 7.71
CA ARG A 22 23.59 16.99 7.81
C ARG A 22 22.66 16.88 9.01
N LEU A 23 23.08 17.38 10.18
CA LEU A 23 22.26 17.35 11.39
C LEU A 23 20.97 18.17 11.22
N SER A 24 21.06 19.36 10.63
CA SER A 24 19.91 20.21 10.33
C SER A 24 18.95 19.52 9.34
N PHE A 25 19.46 18.90 8.28
CA PHE A 25 18.62 18.14 7.36
C PHE A 25 17.90 16.97 8.04
N ILE A 26 18.62 16.19 8.87
CA ILE A 26 18.02 15.09 9.64
C ILE A 26 16.96 15.64 10.62
N ALA A 27 17.26 16.72 11.33
CA ALA A 27 16.33 17.35 12.26
C ALA A 27 15.05 17.83 11.57
N ILE A 28 15.17 18.46 10.40
CA ILE A 28 14.02 18.87 9.57
C ILE A 28 13.20 17.64 9.15
N LEU A 29 13.85 16.57 8.68
CA LEU A 29 13.17 15.35 8.26
C LEU A 29 12.39 14.69 9.42
N VAL A 30 13.01 14.62 10.60
CA VAL A 30 12.38 14.09 11.82
C VAL A 30 11.22 14.98 12.27
N ALA A 31 11.37 16.31 12.19
CA ALA A 31 10.29 17.24 12.51
C ALA A 31 9.10 17.08 11.55
N ILE A 32 9.34 16.93 10.25
CA ILE A 32 8.29 16.65 9.24
C ILE A 32 7.62 15.31 9.53
N LEU A 33 8.39 14.25 9.85
CA LEU A 33 7.86 12.94 10.21
C LEU A 33 6.94 13.03 11.45
N GLY A 34 7.38 13.73 12.49
CA GLY A 34 6.58 13.97 13.69
C GLY A 34 5.30 14.75 13.41
N LEU A 35 5.38 15.77 12.56
CA LEU A 35 4.22 16.56 12.13
C LEU A 35 3.22 15.67 11.37
N LEU A 36 3.66 14.88 10.40
CA LEU A 36 2.81 13.97 9.63
C LEU A 36 2.19 12.86 10.49
N PHE A 37 2.93 12.35 11.47
CA PHE A 37 2.42 11.40 12.45
C PHE A 37 1.30 12.03 13.29
N ALA A 38 1.52 13.23 13.82
CA ALA A 38 0.51 13.99 14.55
C ALA A 38 -0.71 14.32 13.66
N LEU A 39 -0.49 14.66 12.40
CA LEU A 39 -1.55 14.93 11.42
C LEU A 39 -2.38 13.67 11.15
N THR A 40 -1.72 12.51 10.98
CA THR A 40 -2.39 11.22 10.76
C THR A 40 -3.25 10.80 11.95
N LEU A 41 -2.84 11.17 13.18
CA LEU A 41 -3.62 10.93 14.39
C LEU A 41 -4.80 11.91 14.52
N SER A 42 -4.60 13.17 14.13
CA SER A 42 -5.57 14.27 14.28
C SER A 42 -6.63 14.30 13.16
N LEU A 43 -6.24 13.98 11.92
CA LEU A 43 -7.10 13.95 10.74
C LEU A 43 -7.74 12.56 10.58
N GLY A 44 -9.04 12.49 10.84
CA GLY A 44 -9.87 11.33 10.52
C GLY A 44 -11.34 11.72 10.44
N GLN A 45 -12.24 10.74 10.33
CA GLN A 45 -13.71 10.91 10.26
C GLN A 45 -14.31 11.81 11.35
N SER A 46 -13.59 12.02 12.47
CA SER A 46 -13.92 13.03 13.47
C SER A 46 -12.65 13.79 13.83
N TYR A 47 -12.72 15.12 13.79
CA TYR A 47 -11.64 16.02 14.17
C TYR A 47 -11.31 15.81 15.65
N THR A 48 -10.13 15.26 15.94
CA THR A 48 -9.69 15.03 17.31
C THR A 48 -8.65 16.09 17.65
N PRO A 49 -8.90 17.01 18.60
CA PRO A 49 -7.93 18.02 18.95
C PRO A 49 -6.64 17.36 19.49
N PRO A 50 -5.46 17.91 19.17
CA PRO A 50 -4.17 17.31 19.51
C PRO A 50 -3.96 17.15 21.03
N SER A 51 -4.65 17.95 21.86
CA SER A 51 -4.69 17.80 23.32
C SER A 51 -5.40 16.51 23.78
N GLN A 52 -6.43 16.06 23.05
CA GLN A 52 -7.10 14.79 23.30
C GLN A 52 -6.29 13.61 22.77
N VAL A 53 -5.54 13.77 21.67
CA VAL A 53 -4.60 12.74 21.19
C VAL A 53 -3.53 12.44 22.24
N LEU A 54 -2.98 13.47 22.88
CA LEU A 54 -1.97 13.30 23.93
C LEU A 54 -2.53 12.63 25.19
N ARG A 55 -3.77 12.96 25.58
CA ARG A 55 -4.49 12.32 26.69
C ARG A 55 -4.83 10.85 26.41
N VAL A 56 -5.27 10.54 25.19
CA VAL A 56 -5.51 9.15 24.76
C VAL A 56 -4.19 8.37 24.72
N LEU A 57 -3.07 8.99 24.30
CA LEU A 57 -1.74 8.37 24.36
C LEU A 57 -1.25 8.15 25.80
N MET A 58 -1.66 9.02 26.73
CA MET A 58 -1.40 8.91 28.18
C MET A 58 -2.37 7.96 28.90
N GLY A 59 -3.33 7.33 28.19
CA GLY A 59 -4.24 6.32 28.74
C GLY A 59 -5.56 6.85 29.30
N GLU A 60 -5.89 8.13 29.10
CA GLU A 60 -7.19 8.69 29.49
C GLU A 60 -8.30 8.24 28.52
N ASN A 61 -9.35 7.61 29.05
CA ASN A 61 -10.50 7.14 28.28
C ASN A 61 -11.45 8.31 27.97
N VAL A 62 -11.27 8.96 26.81
CA VAL A 62 -12.26 9.88 26.24
C VAL A 62 -13.27 9.07 25.42
N PRO A 63 -14.57 9.08 25.76
CA PRO A 63 -15.59 8.30 25.05
C PRO A 63 -15.62 8.65 23.55
N GLY A 64 -15.58 7.65 22.67
CA GLY A 64 -15.65 7.80 21.21
C GLY A 64 -14.31 8.02 20.48
N ALA A 65 -13.34 8.71 21.11
CA ALA A 65 -12.03 8.98 20.50
C ALA A 65 -10.97 7.91 20.81
N ALA A 66 -10.98 7.33 22.02
CA ALA A 66 -9.94 6.41 22.48
C ALA A 66 -9.87 5.11 21.66
N PHE A 67 -11.01 4.52 21.29
CA PHE A 67 -11.03 3.28 20.49
C PHE A 67 -10.59 3.52 19.03
N THR A 68 -11.10 4.58 18.39
CA THR A 68 -10.76 4.90 16.99
C THR A 68 -9.29 5.30 16.84
N VAL A 69 -8.77 6.12 17.76
CA VAL A 69 -7.38 6.58 17.71
C VAL A 69 -6.42 5.47 18.17
N GLY A 70 -6.72 4.78 19.26
CA GLY A 70 -5.84 3.76 19.85
C GLY A 70 -5.81 2.42 19.10
N GLN A 71 -6.95 1.93 18.58
CA GLN A 71 -7.03 0.59 17.99
C GLN A 71 -6.93 0.57 16.46
N LEU A 72 -7.25 1.68 15.77
CA LEU A 72 -7.22 1.73 14.30
C LEU A 72 -6.12 2.66 13.76
N ARG A 73 -5.93 3.84 14.35
CA ARG A 73 -4.99 4.85 13.80
C ARG A 73 -3.55 4.62 14.28
N LEU A 74 -3.36 4.37 15.57
CA LEU A 74 -2.04 4.14 16.16
C LEU A 74 -1.31 2.95 15.51
N PRO A 75 -1.90 1.74 15.38
CA PRO A 75 -1.20 0.64 14.72
C PRO A 75 -0.89 0.94 13.26
N ARG A 76 -1.78 1.61 12.53
CA ARG A 76 -1.55 1.98 11.13
C ARG A 76 -0.40 2.99 10.97
N ALA A 77 -0.36 4.01 11.82
CA ALA A 77 0.69 5.03 11.79
C ALA A 77 2.06 4.42 12.15
N VAL A 78 2.11 3.56 13.17
CA VAL A 78 3.34 2.83 13.53
C VAL A 78 3.79 1.93 12.38
N MET A 79 2.89 1.17 11.76
CA MET A 79 3.23 0.32 10.61
C MET A 79 3.73 1.14 9.42
N ALA A 80 3.17 2.33 9.16
CA ALA A 80 3.64 3.21 8.09
C ALA A 80 5.07 3.70 8.35
N VAL A 81 5.39 4.11 9.59
CA VAL A 81 6.74 4.54 9.98
C VAL A 81 7.72 3.37 9.89
N LEU A 82 7.37 2.21 10.43
CA LEU A 82 8.22 1.02 10.40
C LEU A 82 8.47 0.54 8.97
N ALA A 83 7.43 0.47 8.13
CA ALA A 83 7.57 0.12 6.72
C ALA A 83 8.46 1.13 5.99
N GLY A 84 8.25 2.43 6.19
CA GLY A 84 9.08 3.48 5.60
C GLY A 84 10.55 3.39 6.01
N LEU A 85 10.85 3.08 7.27
CA LEU A 85 12.21 2.86 7.75
C LEU A 85 12.86 1.63 7.10
N CYS A 86 12.13 0.51 7.01
CA CYS A 86 12.60 -0.69 6.34
C CYS A 86 12.89 -0.43 4.85
N PHE A 87 12.01 0.26 4.14
CA PHE A 87 12.22 0.64 2.74
C PHE A 87 13.38 1.62 2.57
N GLY A 88 13.54 2.60 3.46
CA GLY A 88 14.67 3.53 3.45
C GLY A 88 16.01 2.83 3.64
N LEU A 89 16.11 1.92 4.61
CA LEU A 89 17.31 1.12 4.86
C LEU A 89 17.61 0.15 3.70
N GLY A 90 16.58 -0.52 3.19
CA GLY A 90 16.70 -1.38 2.01
C GLY A 90 17.20 -0.59 0.79
N GLY A 91 16.62 0.59 0.54
CA GLY A 91 17.05 1.51 -0.52
C GLY A 91 18.50 1.91 -0.42
N ALA A 92 18.92 2.36 0.77
CA ALA A 92 20.32 2.72 1.02
C ALA A 92 21.28 1.54 0.82
N ALA A 93 20.93 0.35 1.32
CA ALA A 93 21.73 -0.86 1.14
C ALA A 93 21.87 -1.24 -0.35
N PHE A 94 20.79 -1.14 -1.12
CA PHE A 94 20.80 -1.40 -2.56
C PHE A 94 21.63 -0.39 -3.34
N GLN A 95 21.48 0.90 -3.03
CA GLN A 95 22.27 1.96 -3.65
C GLN A 95 23.78 1.78 -3.40
N ILE A 96 24.17 1.33 -2.20
CA ILE A 96 25.57 1.02 -1.85
C ILE A 96 26.07 -0.22 -2.61
N MET A 97 25.27 -1.29 -2.65
CA MET A 97 25.66 -2.55 -3.29
C MET A 97 25.81 -2.41 -4.81
N LEU A 98 24.90 -1.66 -5.44
CA LEU A 98 24.87 -1.44 -6.89
C LEU A 98 25.77 -0.29 -7.34
N ARG A 99 26.27 0.53 -6.40
CA ARG A 99 26.98 1.80 -6.66
C ARG A 99 26.22 2.68 -7.67
N ASN A 100 24.90 2.56 -7.69
CA ASN A 100 24.01 3.25 -8.62
C ASN A 100 22.90 3.93 -7.80
N PRO A 101 22.92 5.28 -7.69
CA PRO A 101 21.94 6.02 -6.92
C PRO A 101 20.52 5.98 -7.53
N LEU A 102 20.35 5.47 -8.75
CA LEU A 102 19.04 5.29 -9.40
C LEU A 102 18.42 3.91 -9.12
N ALA A 103 19.14 3.00 -8.45
CA ALA A 103 18.61 1.69 -8.13
C ALA A 103 17.68 1.73 -6.91
N SER A 104 16.47 1.17 -7.07
CA SER A 104 15.50 1.01 -5.98
C SER A 104 15.23 -0.48 -5.72
N PRO A 105 15.10 -0.92 -4.45
CA PRO A 105 14.80 -2.30 -4.05
C PRO A 105 13.51 -2.87 -4.65
N ASP A 106 12.56 -2.00 -5.01
CA ASP A 106 11.27 -2.42 -5.57
C ASP A 106 11.40 -3.15 -6.91
N ILE A 107 12.53 -2.98 -7.62
CA ILE A 107 12.76 -3.54 -8.96
C ILE A 107 13.05 -5.07 -8.93
N ILE A 108 13.30 -5.65 -7.76
CA ILE A 108 13.81 -7.03 -7.63
C ILE A 108 12.69 -8.08 -7.70
N GLY A 109 11.43 -7.64 -7.82
CA GLY A 109 10.28 -8.53 -8.00
C GLY A 109 9.72 -9.10 -6.70
N ILE A 110 10.27 -8.74 -5.54
CA ILE A 110 9.80 -9.19 -4.22
C ILE A 110 8.37 -8.69 -3.95
N SER A 111 8.10 -7.42 -4.26
CA SER A 111 6.77 -6.80 -4.12
C SER A 111 5.74 -7.44 -5.07
N TRP A 112 6.13 -7.75 -6.30
CA TRP A 112 5.29 -8.45 -7.28
C TRP A 112 5.04 -9.91 -6.87
N GLY A 113 6.03 -10.58 -6.28
CA GLY A 113 5.91 -11.95 -5.76
C GLY A 113 4.95 -12.04 -4.57
N ALA A 114 5.08 -11.10 -3.62
CA ALA A 114 4.16 -10.98 -2.50
C ALA A 114 2.73 -10.68 -2.97
N SER A 115 2.59 -9.79 -3.97
CA SER A 115 1.28 -9.44 -4.55
C SER A 115 0.64 -10.62 -5.29
N ALA A 116 1.41 -11.34 -6.11
CA ALA A 116 0.95 -12.54 -6.81
C ALA A 116 0.44 -13.61 -5.84
N ALA A 117 1.20 -13.86 -4.77
CA ALA A 117 0.80 -14.81 -3.74
C ALA A 117 -0.41 -14.36 -2.93
N ALA A 118 -0.54 -13.07 -2.64
CA ALA A 118 -1.73 -12.53 -1.99
C ALA A 118 -2.98 -12.70 -2.86
N VAL A 119 -2.90 -12.36 -4.15
CA VAL A 119 -4.01 -12.55 -5.11
C VAL A 119 -4.34 -14.04 -5.25
N PHE A 120 -3.33 -14.91 -5.39
CA PHE A 120 -3.52 -16.35 -5.46
C PHE A 120 -4.19 -16.91 -4.19
N ALA A 121 -3.75 -16.51 -3.00
CA ALA A 121 -4.32 -16.94 -1.73
C ALA A 121 -5.78 -16.49 -1.55
N ILE A 122 -6.12 -15.28 -2.01
CA ILE A 122 -7.48 -14.73 -1.92
C ILE A 122 -8.40 -15.35 -2.97
N VAL A 123 -7.96 -15.44 -4.23
CA VAL A 123 -8.81 -15.86 -5.36
C VAL A 123 -8.92 -17.38 -5.43
N VAL A 124 -7.81 -18.10 -5.26
CA VAL A 124 -7.76 -19.56 -5.46
C VAL A 124 -8.05 -20.29 -4.15
N LEU A 125 -7.40 -19.90 -3.05
CA LEU A 125 -7.56 -20.58 -1.76
C LEU A 125 -8.72 -20.01 -0.90
N SER A 126 -9.33 -18.88 -1.28
CA SER A 126 -10.38 -18.19 -0.51
C SER A 126 -9.99 -17.94 0.96
N LEU A 127 -8.70 -17.79 1.24
CA LEU A 127 -8.19 -17.54 2.59
C LEU A 127 -8.52 -16.12 3.05
N LYS A 128 -8.86 -15.97 4.33
CA LYS A 128 -9.18 -14.68 4.94
C LYS A 128 -8.29 -14.43 6.15
N GLY A 129 -7.99 -13.16 6.42
CA GLY A 129 -7.29 -12.74 7.62
C GLY A 129 -5.77 -12.90 7.56
N PRO A 130 -5.09 -13.04 8.72
CA PRO A 130 -3.62 -12.94 8.85
C PRO A 130 -2.83 -13.98 8.06
N VAL A 131 -3.46 -15.12 7.77
CA VAL A 131 -2.84 -16.24 7.03
C VAL A 131 -2.42 -15.81 5.62
N VAL A 132 -3.20 -14.92 4.99
CA VAL A 132 -2.87 -14.36 3.67
C VAL A 132 -1.57 -13.55 3.73
N SER A 133 -1.37 -12.76 4.79
CA SER A 133 -0.14 -11.97 4.97
C SER A 133 1.09 -12.86 5.17
N VAL A 134 0.98 -13.93 5.95
CA VAL A 134 2.08 -14.89 6.14
C VAL A 134 2.45 -15.57 4.82
N PHE A 135 1.44 -16.01 4.07
CA PHE A 135 1.64 -16.64 2.77
C PHE A 135 2.29 -15.68 1.76
N ALA A 136 1.83 -14.42 1.72
CA ALA A 136 2.40 -13.39 0.87
C ALA A 136 3.88 -13.09 1.20
N VAL A 137 4.22 -13.01 2.48
CA VAL A 137 5.61 -12.80 2.92
C VAL A 137 6.49 -14.00 2.56
N ALA A 138 6.02 -15.23 2.79
CA ALA A 138 6.77 -16.45 2.47
C ALA A 138 7.03 -16.58 0.96
N ALA A 139 6.02 -16.27 0.14
CA ALA A 139 6.17 -16.28 -1.32
C ALA A 139 7.07 -15.16 -1.83
N GLY A 140 6.96 -13.94 -1.29
CA GLY A 140 7.86 -12.83 -1.60
C GLY A 140 9.32 -13.18 -1.29
N LEU A 141 9.58 -13.81 -0.15
CA LEU A 141 10.92 -14.29 0.23
C LEU A 141 11.42 -15.40 -0.70
N SER A 142 10.53 -16.31 -1.10
CA SER A 142 10.86 -17.38 -2.06
C SER A 142 11.24 -16.83 -3.44
N VAL A 143 10.49 -15.83 -3.93
CA VAL A 143 10.81 -15.12 -5.18
C VAL A 143 12.14 -14.38 -5.05
N ALA A 144 12.38 -13.68 -3.93
CA ALA A 144 13.65 -13.00 -3.67
C ALA A 144 14.84 -13.98 -3.73
N LEU A 145 14.69 -15.15 -3.09
CA LEU A 145 15.71 -16.20 -3.07
C LEU A 145 15.92 -16.79 -4.47
N ALA A 146 14.86 -17.01 -5.24
CA ALA A 146 14.95 -17.48 -6.63
C ALA A 146 15.71 -16.47 -7.51
N VAL A 147 15.35 -15.19 -7.45
CA VAL A 147 16.04 -14.12 -8.19
C VAL A 147 17.53 -14.06 -7.80
N TYR A 148 17.84 -14.14 -6.50
CA TYR A 148 19.21 -14.16 -6.01
C TYR A 148 19.99 -15.39 -6.54
N ALA A 149 19.41 -16.58 -6.46
CA ALA A 149 20.02 -17.82 -6.95
C ALA A 149 20.27 -17.80 -8.47
N LEU A 150 19.34 -17.22 -9.25
CA LEU A 150 19.51 -17.03 -10.70
C LEU A 150 20.58 -15.98 -11.01
N SER A 151 20.74 -14.97 -10.16
CA SER A 151 21.73 -13.90 -10.33
C SER A 151 23.14 -14.28 -9.87
N SER A 152 23.31 -15.24 -8.96
CA SER A 152 24.60 -15.55 -8.34
C SER A 152 25.58 -16.30 -9.26
N ARG A 153 25.12 -16.85 -10.39
CA ARG A 153 25.99 -17.49 -11.38
C ARG A 153 26.74 -16.42 -12.22
N ASN A 154 28.07 -16.38 -12.10
CA ASN A 154 29.06 -15.65 -12.96
C ASN A 154 29.43 -14.17 -12.65
N GLY A 155 29.56 -13.76 -11.39
CA GLY A 155 30.53 -12.71 -10.99
C GLY A 155 30.22 -11.23 -11.30
N VAL A 156 29.39 -10.90 -12.29
CA VAL A 156 28.89 -9.52 -12.55
C VAL A 156 27.53 -9.33 -11.88
N ALA A 157 27.55 -9.24 -10.55
CA ALA A 157 26.36 -9.33 -9.70
C ALA A 157 25.37 -8.15 -9.83
N GLY A 158 25.82 -6.96 -10.24
CA GLY A 158 24.96 -5.77 -10.23
C GLY A 158 23.96 -5.70 -11.40
N THR A 159 24.46 -5.64 -12.64
CA THR A 159 23.63 -5.46 -13.83
C THR A 159 22.71 -6.65 -14.10
N ARG A 160 23.20 -7.88 -13.87
CA ARG A 160 22.43 -9.11 -14.08
C ARG A 160 21.28 -9.25 -13.07
N LEU A 161 21.48 -8.84 -11.82
CA LEU A 161 20.43 -8.85 -10.81
C LEU A 161 19.26 -7.95 -11.21
N ILE A 162 19.56 -6.78 -11.79
CA ILE A 162 18.55 -5.84 -12.29
C ILE A 162 17.77 -6.46 -13.46
N LEU A 163 18.47 -7.02 -14.47
CA LEU A 163 17.82 -7.63 -15.64
C LEU A 163 16.95 -8.84 -15.28
N VAL A 164 17.43 -9.72 -14.40
CA VAL A 164 16.65 -10.88 -13.90
C VAL A 164 15.46 -10.40 -13.08
N GLY A 165 15.64 -9.38 -12.22
CA GLY A 165 14.56 -8.80 -11.41
C GLY A 165 13.44 -8.21 -12.26
N ILE A 166 13.77 -7.46 -13.31
CA ILE A 166 12.79 -6.90 -14.25
C ILE A 166 12.06 -8.02 -14.99
N GLY A 167 12.78 -9.03 -15.49
CA GLY A 167 12.18 -10.17 -16.19
C GLY A 167 11.20 -10.95 -15.32
N VAL A 168 11.59 -11.27 -14.08
CA VAL A 168 10.73 -11.97 -13.11
C VAL A 168 9.52 -11.10 -12.71
N SER A 169 9.72 -9.79 -12.54
CA SER A 169 8.62 -8.86 -12.25
C SER A 169 7.56 -8.88 -13.35
N ALA A 170 7.96 -8.83 -14.62
CA ALA A 170 7.04 -8.90 -15.76
C ALA A 170 6.29 -10.25 -15.83
N MET A 171 6.97 -11.36 -15.53
CA MET A 171 6.32 -12.69 -15.46
C MET A 171 5.26 -12.75 -14.34
N LEU A 172 5.57 -12.21 -13.16
CA LEU A 172 4.65 -12.18 -12.02
C LEU A 172 3.47 -11.24 -12.27
N GLU A 173 3.69 -10.10 -12.93
CA GLU A 173 2.63 -9.18 -13.32
C GLU A 173 1.66 -9.83 -14.32
N SER A 174 2.19 -10.54 -15.32
CA SER A 174 1.38 -11.33 -16.25
C SER A 174 0.57 -12.43 -15.53
N PHE A 175 1.17 -13.09 -14.56
CA PHE A 175 0.50 -14.10 -13.74
C PHE A 175 -0.64 -13.51 -12.88
N ILE A 176 -0.42 -12.34 -12.26
CA ILE A 176 -1.46 -11.60 -11.52
C ILE A 176 -2.62 -11.25 -12.46
N ALA A 177 -2.32 -10.72 -13.65
CA ALA A 177 -3.34 -10.38 -14.64
C ALA A 177 -4.14 -11.62 -15.09
N TYR A 178 -3.47 -12.75 -15.29
CA TYR A 178 -4.12 -14.03 -15.63
C TYR A 178 -5.08 -14.48 -14.52
N ILE A 179 -4.67 -14.46 -13.25
CA ILE A 179 -5.54 -14.84 -12.13
C ILE A 179 -6.74 -13.89 -12.02
N LEU A 180 -6.51 -12.58 -12.17
CA LEU A 180 -7.58 -11.59 -12.15
C LEU A 180 -8.59 -11.78 -13.29
N THR A 181 -8.16 -12.30 -14.44
CA THR A 181 -9.07 -12.62 -15.54
C THR A 181 -9.97 -13.81 -15.21
N GLY A 182 -9.45 -14.79 -14.47
CA GLY A 182 -10.24 -15.93 -13.97
C GLY A 182 -11.04 -15.64 -12.69
N ALA A 183 -10.77 -14.51 -12.01
CA ALA A 183 -11.48 -14.14 -10.79
C ALA A 183 -12.92 -13.72 -11.11
N PRO A 184 -13.92 -14.11 -10.30
CA PRO A 184 -15.33 -13.74 -10.49
C PRO A 184 -15.63 -12.25 -10.22
N ALA A 185 -14.63 -11.36 -10.34
CA ALA A 185 -14.78 -9.91 -10.22
C ALA A 185 -15.70 -9.32 -11.32
N TRP A 186 -15.86 -10.00 -12.46
CA TRP A 186 -16.88 -9.66 -13.46
C TRP A 186 -18.31 -9.67 -12.91
N ASN A 187 -18.59 -10.42 -11.83
CA ASN A 187 -19.91 -10.40 -11.20
C ASN A 187 -20.19 -9.09 -10.44
N LEU A 188 -19.17 -8.32 -10.03
CA LEU A 188 -19.38 -7.03 -9.34
C LEU A 188 -19.53 -5.86 -10.30
N GLN A 189 -18.78 -5.79 -11.40
CA GLN A 189 -19.05 -4.79 -12.45
C GLN A 189 -20.40 -5.07 -13.14
N GLY A 190 -20.73 -6.33 -13.42
CA GLY A 190 -22.06 -6.72 -13.94
C GLY A 190 -23.19 -6.40 -12.97
N ALA A 191 -23.03 -6.71 -11.67
CA ALA A 191 -24.03 -6.37 -10.65
C ALA A 191 -24.15 -4.85 -10.42
N ALA A 192 -23.05 -4.09 -10.47
CA ALA A 192 -23.06 -2.64 -10.32
C ALA A 192 -23.74 -1.96 -11.52
N LEU A 193 -23.50 -2.43 -12.75
CA LEU A 193 -24.23 -1.97 -13.93
C LEU A 193 -25.71 -2.36 -13.85
N ALA A 194 -26.05 -3.56 -13.40
CA ALA A 194 -27.44 -3.97 -13.20
C ALA A 194 -28.15 -3.13 -12.12
N HIS A 195 -27.47 -2.75 -11.04
CA HIS A 195 -28.01 -1.85 -10.02
C HIS A 195 -28.21 -0.43 -10.56
N ARG A 196 -27.26 0.05 -11.37
CA ARG A 196 -27.33 1.36 -12.03
C ARG A 196 -28.45 1.40 -13.08
N GLN A 197 -28.66 0.31 -13.83
CA GLN A 197 -29.76 0.13 -14.78
C GLN A 197 -31.12 0.15 -14.07
N ARG A 198 -31.24 -0.60 -12.95
CA ARG A 198 -32.45 -0.63 -12.11
C ARG A 198 -32.77 0.75 -11.53
N GLN A 199 -31.78 1.49 -11.05
CA GLN A 199 -31.95 2.86 -10.57
C GLN A 199 -32.39 3.80 -11.70
N TRP A 200 -31.76 3.73 -12.88
CA TRP A 200 -32.14 4.53 -14.04
C TRP A 200 -33.58 4.27 -14.49
N CYS A 201 -34.04 3.02 -14.46
CA CYS A 201 -35.43 2.69 -14.76
C CYS A 201 -36.40 3.22 -13.70
N ALA A 202 -36.01 3.22 -12.42
CA ALA A 202 -36.83 3.71 -11.31
C ALA A 202 -36.94 5.24 -11.25
N THR A 203 -35.92 5.97 -11.70
CA THR A 203 -35.88 7.44 -11.66
C THR A 203 -36.31 8.12 -12.96
N ARG A 204 -36.79 7.38 -13.97
CA ARG A 204 -37.31 7.98 -15.21
C ARG A 204 -38.61 8.74 -14.92
N PRO A 205 -38.65 10.09 -15.08
CA PRO A 205 -39.87 10.86 -14.95
C PRO A 205 -40.76 10.56 -16.16
N GLY A 206 -41.77 9.70 -15.96
CA GLY A 206 -42.69 9.26 -17.01
C GLY A 206 -43.19 7.82 -16.87
N ALA A 207 -42.54 6.96 -16.07
CA ALA A 207 -42.98 5.56 -15.91
C ALA A 207 -44.29 5.42 -15.10
N THR A 208 -44.65 6.41 -14.28
CA THR A 208 -45.92 6.43 -13.54
C THR A 208 -47.12 6.83 -14.40
N ALA A 209 -46.92 7.40 -15.59
CA ALA A 209 -48.01 7.82 -16.48
C ALA A 209 -48.60 6.68 -17.32
N ALA A 210 -47.92 5.53 -17.42
CA ALA A 210 -48.39 4.38 -18.21
C ALA A 210 -49.23 3.34 -17.42
N SER A 211 -49.45 3.56 -16.11
CA SER A 211 -50.36 2.72 -15.31
C SER A 211 -51.82 3.21 -15.31
N GLY A 212 -52.14 4.24 -16.12
CA GLY A 212 -53.42 4.93 -16.12
C GLY A 212 -54.39 4.59 -17.27
N ALA A 213 -54.08 3.63 -18.15
CA ALA A 213 -54.96 3.31 -19.28
C ALA A 213 -54.98 1.81 -19.59
N HIS A 214 -56.01 1.11 -19.10
CA HIS A 214 -57.01 0.37 -19.91
C HIS A 214 -57.71 -0.72 -19.08
N PRO A 215 -59.01 -0.58 -18.73
CA PRO A 215 -59.78 -1.67 -18.14
C PRO A 215 -60.38 -2.52 -19.26
N LEU A 216 -59.62 -3.49 -19.80
CA LEU A 216 -60.18 -4.55 -20.65
C LEU A 216 -60.44 -5.80 -19.82
N ARG A 217 -61.63 -5.78 -19.19
CA ARG A 217 -62.63 -6.85 -19.18
C ARG A 217 -62.12 -8.24 -19.67
N ARG A 218 -61.37 -8.95 -18.83
CA ARG A 218 -61.26 -10.42 -18.97
C ARG A 218 -62.40 -11.06 -18.18
N ARG A 219 -63.48 -11.38 -18.89
CA ARG A 219 -64.49 -12.32 -18.42
C ARG A 219 -63.80 -13.65 -18.16
N ALA A 220 -63.91 -14.15 -16.93
CA ALA A 220 -63.61 -15.53 -16.60
C ALA A 220 -64.58 -16.48 -17.34
N PRO A 221 -64.14 -17.63 -17.84
CA PRO A 221 -65.02 -18.77 -18.04
C PRO A 221 -65.37 -19.38 -16.68
N GLN A 222 -66.67 -19.48 -16.39
CA GLN A 222 -67.21 -20.23 -15.24
C GLN A 222 -66.80 -21.70 -15.31
N PRO A 223 -66.51 -22.36 -14.17
CA PRO A 223 -66.65 -23.80 -14.07
C PRO A 223 -68.15 -24.13 -13.92
N ARG A 224 -68.67 -25.02 -14.77
CA ARG A 224 -69.98 -25.65 -14.56
C ARG A 224 -69.80 -27.03 -13.91
N PRO A 225 -70.80 -27.48 -13.12
CA PRO A 225 -70.73 -28.68 -12.28
C PRO A 225 -70.67 -29.99 -13.06
#